data_AF-A0A454D2I4-F1
#
_entry.id   AF-A0A454D2I4-F1
#
_cell.length_a   1.000
_cell.length_b   1.000
_cell.length_c   1.000
_cell.angle_alpha   90.00
_cell.angle_beta   90.00
_cell.angle_gamma   90.00
#
_symmetry.space_group_name_H-M   'P 1'
#
loop_
_entity.id
_entity.type
_entity.pdbx_description
1 polymer ?
#
loop_
_entity_poly.entity_id
_entity_poly.type
_entity_poly.pdbx_seq_one_letter_code
_entity_poly.pdbx_strand_id
1 'polypeptide(L)'
;MVSHPNNTLILAANIFDSDSIGFEGFGNIALQTRQHDIGYGHYYDENVGESKIVTFSAIDSLPGWTLFVTTEESDIFLDIKALVEDVTITLSVVIIVFLPIIIYLTNSVTLPIVELTQDVKNSVSSHYTEFAGQNSLDEIGQLSNAFKNTIEEIQQHNRNLEDVVASRTNELNDANHDLAMSVKLLNENNQKLTWLAMYDPLTNLFNRRALINQVHQELTNKT
;
A
#
# COMPACT_ATOMS: atom_id res chain seq x y z
N MET A 1 12.68 72.19 -0.86
CA MET A 1 13.10 72.31 -2.27
C MET A 1 13.13 70.91 -2.86
N VAL A 2 12.53 70.72 -4.04
CA VAL A 2 12.53 69.42 -4.74
C VAL A 2 13.77 69.39 -5.63
N SER A 3 14.67 68.44 -5.41
CA SER A 3 15.78 68.17 -6.33
C SER A 3 15.35 67.06 -7.26
N HIS A 4 15.32 67.32 -8.57
CA HIS A 4 14.89 66.35 -9.58
C HIS A 4 15.84 66.42 -10.78
N PRO A 5 16.19 65.29 -11.43
CA PRO A 5 17.07 65.30 -12.62
C PRO A 5 16.56 66.19 -13.75
N ASN A 6 15.24 66.37 -13.85
CA ASN A 6 14.62 67.34 -14.75
C ASN A 6 14.49 68.71 -14.06
N ASN A 7 15.30 69.66 -14.50
CA ASN A 7 15.35 71.03 -13.96
C ASN A 7 14.06 71.82 -14.16
N THR A 8 13.18 71.43 -15.09
CA THR A 8 11.90 72.12 -15.32
C THR A 8 10.86 71.83 -14.24
N LEU A 9 11.05 70.76 -13.47
CA LEU A 9 10.15 70.36 -12.38
C LEU A 9 10.60 70.94 -11.03
N ILE A 10 11.84 71.40 -10.92
CA ILE A 10 12.38 72.01 -9.71
C ILE A 10 11.66 73.35 -9.47
N LEU A 11 10.98 73.48 -8.31
CA LEU A 11 10.24 74.68 -7.87
C LEU A 11 8.99 75.05 -8.69
N ALA A 12 8.75 74.43 -9.84
CA ALA A 12 7.54 74.62 -10.65
C ALA A 12 6.46 73.56 -10.38
N ALA A 13 6.86 72.34 -10.03
CA ALA A 13 5.95 71.24 -9.77
C ALA A 13 5.48 71.19 -8.31
N ASN A 14 4.20 70.91 -8.10
CA ASN A 14 3.64 70.68 -6.77
C ASN A 14 3.58 69.16 -6.50
N ILE A 15 4.34 68.71 -5.50
CA ILE A 15 4.41 67.29 -5.12
C ILE A 15 3.08 66.71 -4.62
N PHE A 16 2.14 67.57 -4.18
CA PHE A 16 0.82 67.15 -3.71
C PHE A 16 -0.21 66.99 -4.83
N ASP A 17 0.12 67.45 -6.05
CA ASP A 17 -0.66 67.28 -7.27
C ASP A 17 0.20 66.59 -8.35
N SER A 18 1.00 65.61 -7.93
CA SER A 18 1.96 64.96 -8.82
C SER A 18 1.29 64.04 -9.85
N ASP A 19 0.04 63.65 -9.60
CA ASP A 19 -0.75 62.83 -10.52
C ASP A 19 -1.05 63.60 -11.83
N SER A 20 -1.22 64.93 -11.76
CA SER A 20 -1.49 65.77 -12.94
C SER A 20 -0.26 66.00 -13.85
N ILE A 21 0.93 65.66 -13.36
CA ILE A 21 2.22 65.77 -14.06
C ILE A 21 2.85 64.41 -14.38
N GLY A 22 2.06 63.33 -14.32
CA GLY A 22 2.45 61.99 -14.75
C GLY A 22 3.18 61.15 -13.70
N PHE A 23 3.08 61.50 -12.41
CA PHE A 23 3.56 60.66 -11.30
C PHE A 23 2.38 60.14 -10.47
N GLU A 24 1.68 59.16 -11.03
CA GLU A 24 0.44 58.61 -10.48
C GLU A 24 0.71 57.91 -9.12
N GLY A 25 -0.01 58.35 -8.09
CA GLY A 25 0.07 57.82 -6.74
C GLY A 25 1.10 58.50 -5.83
N PHE A 26 2.02 59.29 -6.40
CA PHE A 26 3.03 60.00 -5.61
C PHE A 26 2.42 61.09 -4.71
N GLY A 27 1.31 61.71 -5.13
CA GLY A 27 0.65 62.78 -4.38
C GLY A 27 0.08 62.27 -3.06
N ASN A 28 -0.47 61.06 -3.08
CA ASN A 28 -0.97 60.38 -1.88
C ASN A 28 0.17 60.09 -0.89
N ILE A 29 1.34 59.74 -1.38
CA ILE A 29 2.53 59.49 -0.55
C ILE A 29 3.05 60.81 0.04
N ALA A 30 3.06 61.89 -0.75
CA ALA A 30 3.39 63.22 -0.26
C ALA A 30 2.44 63.67 0.87
N LEU A 31 1.14 63.33 0.80
CA LEU A 31 0.19 63.62 1.88
C LEU A 31 0.47 62.84 3.18
N GLN A 32 1.00 61.62 3.10
CA GLN A 32 1.35 60.82 4.28
C GLN A 32 2.44 61.46 5.14
N THR A 33 3.33 62.28 4.54
CA THR A 33 4.39 63.02 5.25
C THR A 33 3.86 64.05 6.24
N ARG A 34 2.58 64.42 6.15
CA ARG A 34 1.92 65.30 7.14
C ARG A 34 1.52 64.58 8.43
N GLN A 35 1.47 63.26 8.39
CA GLN A 35 1.00 62.42 9.49
C GLN A 35 2.13 61.55 10.07
N HIS A 36 3.10 61.16 9.25
CA HIS A 36 4.20 60.30 9.64
C HIS A 36 5.52 60.93 9.21
N ASP A 37 6.52 60.86 10.09
CA ASP A 37 7.87 61.38 9.81
C ASP A 37 8.68 60.45 8.90
N ILE A 38 8.31 59.16 8.85
CA ILE A 38 8.93 58.14 7.98
C ILE A 38 7.85 57.31 7.29
N GLY A 39 8.13 56.83 6.09
CA GLY A 39 7.23 55.94 5.38
C GLY A 39 7.74 55.55 4.01
N TYR A 40 6.95 54.74 3.33
CA TYR A 40 7.24 54.26 1.99
C TYR A 40 5.95 54.16 1.17
N GLY A 41 6.09 54.13 -0.15
CA GLY A 41 4.97 53.94 -1.05
C GLY A 41 5.44 53.59 -2.45
N HIS A 42 4.47 53.25 -3.29
CA HIS A 42 4.67 52.93 -4.70
C HIS A 42 3.98 53.99 -5.54
N TYR A 43 4.66 54.44 -6.59
CA TYR A 43 4.07 55.34 -7.57
C TYR A 43 4.47 54.89 -8.97
N TYR A 44 3.66 55.24 -9.95
CA TYR A 44 3.93 54.96 -11.34
C TYR A 44 4.40 56.24 -12.04
N ASP A 45 5.56 56.17 -12.70
CA ASP A 45 6.12 57.26 -13.48
C ASP A 45 5.71 57.10 -14.94
N GLU A 46 4.65 57.79 -15.37
CA GLU A 46 4.12 57.72 -16.73
C GLU A 46 5.10 58.21 -17.78
N ASN A 47 6.04 59.09 -17.40
CA ASN A 47 7.02 59.66 -18.31
C ASN A 47 8.07 58.62 -18.75
N VAL A 48 8.35 57.64 -17.88
CA VAL A 48 9.31 56.56 -18.12
C VAL A 48 8.59 55.21 -18.35
N GLY A 49 7.34 55.10 -17.93
CA GLY A 49 6.52 53.89 -18.04
C GLY A 49 6.87 52.83 -17.00
N GLU A 50 7.37 53.23 -15.83
CA GLU A 50 7.86 52.29 -14.80
C GLU A 50 7.30 52.57 -13.41
N SER A 51 7.08 51.48 -12.67
CA SER A 51 6.74 51.54 -11.24
C SER A 51 8.00 51.79 -10.42
N LYS A 52 7.89 52.71 -9.45
CA LYS A 52 8.97 53.10 -8.56
C LYS A 52 8.53 53.00 -7.10
N ILE A 53 9.46 52.61 -6.25
CA ILE A 53 9.30 52.59 -4.80
C ILE A 53 9.93 53.86 -4.26
N VAL A 54 9.18 54.63 -3.48
CA VAL A 54 9.69 55.80 -2.78
C VAL A 54 9.69 55.56 -1.28
N THR A 55 10.77 55.94 -0.63
CA THR A 55 10.86 56.05 0.84
C THR A 55 11.03 57.51 1.21
N PHE A 56 10.34 57.94 2.26
CA PHE A 56 10.48 59.30 2.78
C PHE A 56 10.89 59.31 4.25
N SER A 57 11.65 60.33 4.63
CA SER A 57 12.08 60.58 6.00
C SER A 57 12.24 62.07 6.27
N ALA A 58 11.69 62.54 7.40
CA ALA A 58 11.93 63.89 7.91
C ALA A 58 13.37 64.02 8.42
N ILE A 59 13.99 65.17 8.18
CA ILE A 59 15.35 65.42 8.63
C ILE A 59 15.30 66.17 9.97
N ASP A 60 15.65 65.51 11.06
CA ASP A 60 15.60 66.09 12.42
C ASP A 60 16.37 67.41 12.56
N SER A 61 17.47 67.57 11.83
CA SER A 61 18.32 68.76 11.85
C SER A 61 17.78 69.93 11.02
N LEU A 62 16.74 69.71 10.21
CA LEU A 62 16.15 70.71 9.30
C LEU A 62 14.60 70.66 9.39
N PRO A 63 13.98 71.43 10.31
CA PRO A 63 12.53 71.44 10.48
C PRO A 63 11.80 71.80 9.18
N GLY A 64 10.84 70.96 8.79
CA GLY A 64 10.05 71.12 7.56
C GLY A 64 10.69 70.55 6.29
N TRP A 65 11.83 69.85 6.40
CA TRP A 65 12.44 69.14 5.28
C TRP A 65 12.17 67.63 5.35
N THR A 66 11.63 67.11 4.26
CA THR A 66 11.44 65.66 4.04
C THR A 66 12.28 65.24 2.85
N LEU A 67 13.10 64.22 3.05
CA LEU A 67 13.87 63.58 2.00
C LEU A 67 13.01 62.49 1.37
N PHE A 68 12.93 62.46 0.04
CA PHE A 68 12.34 61.36 -0.73
C PHE A 68 13.46 60.66 -1.50
N VAL A 69 13.51 59.34 -1.40
CA VAL A 69 14.44 58.49 -2.16
C VAL A 69 13.61 57.53 -2.98
N THR A 70 13.75 57.59 -4.31
CA THR A 70 13.00 56.78 -5.26
C THR A 70 13.94 55.75 -5.89
N THR A 71 13.51 54.49 -5.96
CA THR A 71 14.23 53.40 -6.61
C THR A 71 13.29 52.70 -7.58
N GLU A 72 13.83 52.28 -8.73
CA GLU A 72 13.08 51.55 -9.74
C GLU A 72 12.72 50.17 -9.21
N GLU A 73 11.46 49.75 -9.42
CA GLU A 73 11.01 48.44 -8.98
C GLU A 73 11.72 47.33 -9.77
N SER A 74 11.95 47.55 -11.06
CA SER A 74 12.73 46.69 -11.95
C SER A 74 14.10 46.35 -11.35
N ASP A 75 14.87 47.34 -10.92
CA ASP A 75 16.20 47.16 -10.31
C ASP A 75 16.18 46.25 -9.08
N ILE A 76 15.18 46.39 -8.23
CA ILE A 76 15.04 45.56 -7.01
C ILE A 76 14.64 44.13 -7.37
N PHE A 77 13.79 43.95 -8.38
CA PHE A 77 13.27 42.65 -8.79
C PHE A 77 14.15 41.92 -9.82
N LEU A 78 15.15 42.56 -10.43
CA LEU A 78 16.08 41.91 -11.36
C LEU A 78 16.78 40.73 -10.69
N ASP A 79 17.35 40.95 -9.51
CA ASP A 79 18.02 39.90 -8.73
C ASP A 79 17.05 38.81 -8.28
N ILE A 80 15.83 39.20 -7.87
CA ILE A 80 14.79 38.25 -7.46
C ILE A 80 14.36 37.36 -8.63
N LYS A 81 14.17 37.94 -9.82
CA LYS A 81 13.78 37.18 -11.02
C LYS A 81 14.85 36.19 -11.44
N ALA A 82 16.14 36.58 -11.40
CA ALA A 82 17.24 35.67 -11.69
C ALA A 82 17.27 34.49 -10.70
N LEU A 83 17.06 34.74 -9.40
CA LEU A 83 16.96 33.67 -8.40
C LEU A 83 15.77 32.74 -8.65
N VAL A 84 14.61 33.29 -9.00
CA VAL A 84 13.41 32.49 -9.31
C VAL A 84 13.64 31.64 -10.55
N GLU A 85 14.30 32.16 -11.58
CA GLU A 85 14.67 31.42 -12.78
C GLU A 85 15.61 30.24 -12.43
N ASP A 86 16.68 30.50 -11.68
CA ASP A 86 17.64 29.47 -11.26
C ASP A 86 16.97 28.36 -10.44
N VAL A 87 16.10 28.73 -9.49
CA VAL A 87 15.33 27.77 -8.68
C VAL A 87 14.39 26.95 -9.55
N THR A 88 13.71 27.59 -10.51
CA THR A 88 12.78 26.93 -11.43
C THR A 88 13.50 25.93 -12.34
N ILE A 89 14.66 26.32 -12.88
CA ILE A 89 15.50 25.43 -13.70
C ILE A 89 15.98 24.25 -12.86
N THR A 90 16.49 24.50 -11.65
CA THR A 90 16.98 23.44 -10.76
C THR A 90 15.88 22.44 -10.42
N LEU A 91 14.68 22.93 -10.06
CA LEU A 91 13.55 22.06 -9.73
C LEU A 91 13.06 21.26 -10.96
N SER A 92 13.05 21.89 -12.14
CA SER A 92 12.73 21.22 -13.40
C SER A 92 13.72 20.09 -13.70
N VAL A 93 15.02 20.33 -13.52
CA VAL A 93 16.06 19.31 -13.70
C VAL A 93 15.87 18.16 -12.73
N VAL A 94 15.58 18.44 -11.45
CA VAL A 94 15.30 17.40 -10.44
C VAL A 94 14.13 16.53 -10.88
N ILE A 95 13.01 17.12 -11.30
CA ILE A 95 11.84 16.35 -11.75
C ILE A 95 12.21 15.49 -12.97
N ILE A 96 12.89 16.07 -13.96
CA ILE A 96 13.29 15.37 -15.19
C ILE A 96 14.19 14.16 -14.89
N VAL A 97 15.04 14.23 -13.86
CA VAL A 97 15.93 13.12 -13.48
C VAL A 97 15.20 12.09 -12.62
N PHE A 98 14.44 12.52 -11.60
CA PHE A 98 13.84 11.58 -10.64
C PHE A 98 12.59 10.89 -11.15
N LEU A 99 11.78 11.56 -11.97
CA LEU A 99 10.54 10.99 -12.53
C LEU A 99 10.78 9.71 -13.34
N PRO A 100 11.73 9.64 -14.30
CA PRO A 100 12.01 8.39 -15.01
C PRO A 100 12.59 7.31 -14.10
N ILE A 101 13.39 7.67 -13.10
CA ILE A 101 13.94 6.70 -12.12
C ILE A 101 12.80 6.04 -11.33
N ILE A 102 11.83 6.83 -10.87
CA ILE A 102 10.66 6.32 -10.13
C ILE A 102 9.82 5.38 -10.99
N ILE A 103 9.56 5.76 -12.25
CA ILE A 103 8.81 4.92 -13.19
C ILE A 103 9.57 3.61 -13.46
N TYR A 104 10.89 3.69 -13.67
CA TYR A 104 11.73 2.53 -13.88
C TYR A 104 11.71 1.57 -12.69
N LEU A 105 11.93 2.08 -11.46
CA LEU A 105 11.87 1.29 -10.23
C LEU A 105 10.50 0.64 -10.03
N THR A 106 9.42 1.37 -10.29
CA THR A 106 8.06 0.86 -10.14
C THR A 106 7.81 -0.32 -11.07
N ASN A 107 8.20 -0.21 -12.34
CA ASN A 107 7.96 -1.25 -13.33
C ASN A 107 8.96 -2.43 -13.23
N SER A 108 10.20 -2.16 -12.81
CA SER A 108 11.24 -3.19 -12.75
C SER A 108 11.24 -3.97 -11.43
N VAL A 109 10.71 -3.39 -10.34
CA VAL A 109 10.81 -3.99 -9.00
C VAL A 109 9.44 -4.10 -8.35
N THR A 110 8.76 -2.97 -8.15
CA THR A 110 7.53 -2.95 -7.35
C THR A 110 6.41 -3.78 -7.97
N LEU A 111 6.16 -3.61 -9.27
CA LEU A 111 5.08 -4.32 -9.97
C LEU A 111 5.33 -5.84 -10.04
N PRO A 112 6.51 -6.34 -10.47
CA PRO A 112 6.81 -7.77 -10.43
C PRO A 112 6.71 -8.40 -9.04
N ILE A 113 7.09 -7.69 -7.98
CA ILE A 113 6.96 -8.19 -6.59
C ILE A 113 5.49 -8.35 -6.20
N VAL A 114 4.64 -7.38 -6.56
CA VAL A 114 3.21 -7.43 -6.26
C VAL A 114 2.54 -8.57 -7.02
N GLU A 115 2.85 -8.71 -8.32
CA GLU A 115 2.34 -9.80 -9.15
C GLU A 115 2.80 -11.17 -8.64
N LEU A 116 4.10 -11.33 -8.32
CA LEU A 116 4.63 -12.56 -7.75
C LEU A 116 3.94 -12.91 -6.42
N THR A 117 3.69 -11.92 -5.56
CA THR A 117 2.97 -12.13 -4.30
C THR A 117 1.53 -12.60 -4.55
N GLN A 118 0.87 -12.05 -5.56
CA GLN A 118 -0.48 -12.45 -5.92
C GLN A 118 -0.50 -13.87 -6.50
N ASP A 119 0.47 -14.22 -7.34
CA ASP A 119 0.62 -15.56 -7.90
C ASP A 119 0.83 -16.62 -6.82
N VAL A 120 1.67 -16.35 -5.83
CA VAL A 120 1.85 -17.26 -4.69
C VAL A 120 0.53 -17.45 -3.93
N LYS A 121 -0.22 -16.37 -3.67
CA LYS A 121 -1.53 -16.47 -3.00
C LYS A 121 -2.55 -17.27 -3.82
N ASN A 122 -2.59 -17.02 -5.13
CA ASN A 122 -3.46 -17.74 -6.04
C ASN A 122 -3.10 -19.23 -6.08
N SER A 123 -1.80 -19.55 -6.09
CA SER A 123 -1.30 -20.92 -6.00
C SER A 123 -1.79 -21.63 -4.75
N VAL A 124 -1.70 -21.00 -3.57
CA VAL A 124 -2.24 -21.57 -2.33
C VAL A 124 -3.74 -21.87 -2.46
N SER A 125 -4.51 -20.95 -3.05
CA SER A 125 -5.95 -21.14 -3.23
C SER A 125 -6.33 -22.23 -4.24
N SER A 126 -5.48 -22.47 -5.25
CA SER A 126 -5.66 -23.53 -6.27
C SER A 126 -5.05 -24.87 -5.85
N HIS A 127 -4.82 -25.08 -4.54
CA HIS A 127 -4.13 -26.27 -4.01
C HIS A 127 -2.78 -26.52 -4.69
N TYR A 128 -2.05 -25.44 -4.92
CA TYR A 128 -0.70 -25.38 -5.48
C TYR A 128 -0.59 -25.83 -6.93
N THR A 129 -1.69 -25.99 -7.66
CA THR A 129 -1.68 -26.51 -9.04
C THR A 129 -1.25 -25.49 -10.09
N GLU A 130 -1.43 -24.20 -9.80
CA GLU A 130 -1.14 -23.10 -10.71
C GLU A 130 -0.10 -22.16 -10.11
N PHE A 131 0.92 -21.81 -10.89
CA PHE A 131 1.89 -20.76 -10.57
C PHE A 131 2.45 -20.22 -11.89
N ALA A 132 2.08 -19.00 -12.25
CA ALA A 132 2.60 -18.34 -13.45
C ALA A 132 4.06 -17.91 -13.23
N GLY A 133 4.31 -17.25 -12.10
CA GLY A 133 5.63 -16.79 -11.71
C GLY A 133 6.11 -15.62 -12.57
N GLN A 134 7.30 -15.12 -12.23
CA GLN A 134 7.94 -14.01 -12.94
C GLN A 134 9.19 -14.49 -13.68
N ASN A 135 9.27 -14.14 -14.97
CA ASN A 135 10.43 -14.43 -15.81
C ASN A 135 11.35 -13.20 -15.85
N SER A 136 12.15 -13.05 -14.80
CA SER A 136 13.19 -12.03 -14.71
C SER A 136 14.58 -12.67 -14.61
N LEU A 137 15.61 -11.93 -15.00
CA LEU A 137 17.01 -12.37 -14.94
C LEU A 137 17.76 -11.82 -13.72
N ASP A 138 17.06 -11.12 -12.84
CA ASP A 138 17.58 -10.47 -11.64
C ASP A 138 17.20 -11.24 -10.36
N GLU A 139 17.31 -10.58 -9.20
CA GLU A 139 16.92 -11.12 -7.90
C GLU A 139 15.44 -11.49 -7.83
N ILE A 140 14.56 -10.80 -8.58
CA ILE A 140 13.12 -11.12 -8.64
C ILE A 140 12.92 -12.47 -9.36
N GLY A 141 13.69 -12.72 -10.41
CA GLY A 141 13.68 -14.00 -11.12
C GLY A 141 14.18 -15.15 -10.26
N GLN A 142 15.25 -14.93 -9.51
CA GLN A 142 15.76 -15.92 -8.55
C GLN A 142 14.71 -16.24 -7.46
N LEU A 143 14.04 -15.22 -6.94
CA LEU A 143 12.98 -15.38 -5.96
C LEU A 143 11.78 -16.14 -6.52
N SER A 144 11.35 -15.81 -7.75
CA SER A 144 10.29 -16.50 -8.49
C SER A 144 10.61 -18.00 -8.65
N ASN A 145 11.84 -18.34 -9.03
CA ASN A 145 12.29 -19.73 -9.16
C ASN A 145 12.31 -20.47 -7.82
N ALA A 146 12.73 -19.80 -6.72
CA ALA A 146 12.70 -20.39 -5.40
C ALA A 146 11.26 -20.74 -4.95
N PHE A 147 10.29 -19.86 -5.21
CA PHE A 147 8.88 -20.14 -4.96
C PHE A 147 8.36 -21.28 -5.82
N LYS A 148 8.71 -21.30 -7.12
CA LYS A 148 8.34 -22.39 -8.02
C LYS A 148 8.79 -23.75 -7.50
N ASN A 149 10.06 -23.87 -7.10
CA ASN A 149 10.58 -25.12 -6.54
C ASN A 149 9.81 -25.55 -5.28
N THR A 150 9.48 -24.60 -4.41
CA THR A 150 8.70 -24.87 -3.19
C THR A 150 7.30 -25.38 -3.52
N ILE A 151 6.63 -24.77 -4.50
CA ILE A 151 5.29 -25.19 -4.96
C ILE A 151 5.35 -26.60 -5.57
N GLU A 152 6.36 -26.90 -6.39
CA GLU A 152 6.58 -28.22 -6.96
C GLU A 152 6.83 -29.30 -5.88
N GLU A 153 7.61 -28.98 -4.84
CA GLU A 153 7.83 -29.87 -3.70
C GLU A 153 6.53 -30.14 -2.92
N ILE A 154 5.72 -29.10 -2.69
CA ILE A 154 4.41 -29.26 -2.03
C ILE A 154 3.48 -30.15 -2.85
N GLN A 155 3.41 -29.94 -4.17
CA GLN A 155 2.62 -30.81 -5.05
C GLN A 155 3.09 -32.26 -4.97
N GLN A 156 4.40 -32.49 -5.01
CA GLN A 156 4.95 -33.83 -4.93
C GLN A 156 4.64 -34.49 -3.58
N HIS A 157 4.75 -33.73 -2.48
CA HIS A 157 4.42 -34.22 -1.16
C HIS A 157 2.94 -34.60 -1.04
N ASN A 158 2.03 -33.76 -1.56
CA ASN A 158 0.60 -34.05 -1.56
C ASN A 158 0.28 -35.32 -2.35
N ARG A 159 0.85 -35.50 -3.56
CA ARG A 159 0.67 -36.74 -4.35
C ARG A 159 1.15 -37.97 -3.58
N ASN A 160 2.33 -37.88 -2.97
CA ASN A 160 2.86 -38.99 -2.17
C ASN A 160 1.95 -39.31 -0.97
N LEU A 161 1.39 -38.29 -0.31
CA LEU A 161 0.45 -38.50 0.80
C LEU A 161 -0.84 -39.15 0.32
N GLU A 162 -1.39 -38.72 -0.81
CA GLU A 162 -2.59 -39.32 -1.41
C GLU A 162 -2.37 -40.80 -1.74
N ASP A 163 -1.22 -41.14 -2.32
CA ASP A 163 -0.86 -42.54 -2.63
C ASP A 163 -0.74 -43.39 -1.36
N VAL A 164 -0.08 -42.86 -0.32
CA VAL A 164 0.05 -43.54 0.98
C VAL A 164 -1.32 -43.73 1.63
N VAL A 165 -2.18 -42.72 1.62
CA VAL A 165 -3.55 -42.79 2.17
C VAL A 165 -4.38 -43.83 1.40
N ALA A 166 -4.30 -43.84 0.07
CA ALA A 166 -5.01 -44.82 -0.76
C ALA A 166 -4.54 -46.25 -0.45
N SER A 167 -3.22 -46.47 -0.39
CA SER A 167 -2.64 -47.77 -0.01
C SER A 167 -3.10 -48.23 1.38
N ARG A 168 -3.03 -47.36 2.39
CA ARG A 168 -3.47 -47.67 3.76
C ARG A 168 -4.97 -47.92 3.86
N THR A 169 -5.77 -47.20 3.09
CA THR A 169 -7.22 -47.40 3.05
C THR A 169 -7.56 -48.77 2.47
N ASN A 170 -6.85 -49.21 1.43
CA ASN A 170 -7.02 -50.55 0.86
C ASN A 170 -6.59 -51.64 1.84
N GLU A 171 -5.41 -51.52 2.46
CA GLU A 171 -4.95 -52.47 3.49
C GLU A 171 -5.93 -52.59 4.65
N LEU A 172 -6.49 -51.46 5.11
CA LEU A 172 -7.47 -51.44 6.18
C LEU A 172 -8.80 -52.09 5.77
N ASN A 173 -9.23 -51.89 4.53
CA ASN A 173 -10.44 -52.50 4.00
C ASN A 173 -10.30 -54.03 3.89
N ASP A 174 -9.14 -54.52 3.44
CA ASP A 174 -8.84 -55.95 3.37
C ASP A 174 -8.80 -56.57 4.78
N ALA A 175 -8.13 -55.93 5.73
CA ALA A 175 -8.10 -56.38 7.13
C ALA A 175 -9.50 -56.40 7.78
N ASN A 176 -10.34 -55.40 7.49
CA ASN A 176 -11.73 -55.39 7.96
C ASN A 176 -12.56 -56.52 7.33
N HIS A 177 -12.34 -56.84 6.05
CA HIS A 177 -13.00 -57.96 5.38
C HIS A 177 -12.62 -59.30 6.03
N ASP A 178 -11.33 -59.53 6.25
CA ASP A 178 -10.82 -60.74 6.90
C ASP A 178 -11.31 -60.90 8.34
N LEU A 179 -11.40 -59.80 9.08
CA LEU A 179 -11.97 -59.78 10.42
C LEU A 179 -13.45 -60.17 10.41
N ALA A 180 -14.23 -59.62 9.46
CA ALA A 180 -15.64 -59.96 9.32
C ALA A 180 -15.84 -61.46 9.01
N MET A 181 -14.99 -62.02 8.14
CA MET A 181 -14.99 -63.46 7.83
C MET A 181 -14.64 -64.31 9.05
N SER A 182 -13.63 -63.89 9.83
CA SER A 182 -13.23 -64.57 11.07
C SER A 182 -14.34 -64.58 12.12
N VAL A 183 -15.02 -63.44 12.30
CA VAL A 183 -16.18 -63.33 13.21
C VAL A 183 -17.32 -64.24 12.75
N LYS A 184 -17.62 -64.27 11.45
CA LYS A 184 -18.65 -65.15 10.90
C LYS A 184 -18.34 -66.62 11.16
N LEU A 185 -17.12 -67.06 10.86
CA LEU A 185 -16.68 -68.44 11.10
C LEU A 185 -16.75 -68.82 12.58
N LEU A 186 -16.34 -67.91 13.48
CA LEU A 186 -16.42 -68.14 14.92
C LEU A 186 -17.87 -68.32 15.38
N ASN A 187 -18.78 -67.50 14.85
CA ASN A 187 -20.20 -67.62 15.16
C ASN A 187 -20.79 -68.95 14.66
N GLU A 188 -20.47 -69.37 13.43
CA GLU A 188 -20.88 -70.66 12.88
C GLU A 188 -20.33 -71.84 13.72
N ASN A 189 -19.07 -71.79 14.12
CA ASN A 189 -18.46 -72.79 14.99
C ASN A 189 -19.13 -72.84 16.36
N ASN A 190 -19.41 -71.68 16.97
CA ASN A 190 -20.15 -71.62 18.23
C ASN A 190 -21.55 -72.22 18.11
N GLN A 191 -22.29 -71.90 17.05
CA GLN A 191 -23.61 -72.50 16.77
C GLN A 191 -23.54 -74.02 16.61
N LYS A 192 -22.50 -74.52 15.94
CA LYS A 192 -22.29 -75.97 15.79
C LYS A 192 -21.99 -76.63 17.13
N LEU A 193 -21.15 -76.01 17.96
CA LEU A 193 -20.84 -76.50 19.30
C LEU A 193 -22.07 -76.52 20.21
N THR A 194 -22.89 -75.46 20.19
CA THR A 194 -24.14 -75.43 20.97
C THR A 194 -25.12 -76.49 20.48
N TRP A 195 -25.23 -76.70 19.17
CA TRP A 195 -26.04 -77.78 18.62
C TRP A 195 -25.55 -79.15 19.07
N LEU A 196 -24.24 -79.44 18.96
CA LEU A 196 -23.65 -80.72 19.44
C LEU A 196 -23.81 -80.91 20.96
N ALA A 197 -23.80 -79.82 21.72
CA ALA A 197 -24.01 -79.87 23.17
C ALA A 197 -25.48 -80.10 23.56
N MET A 198 -26.45 -79.75 22.69
CA MET A 198 -27.88 -79.90 22.94
C MET A 198 -28.50 -81.13 22.29
N TYR A 199 -28.04 -81.54 21.11
CA TYR A 199 -28.67 -82.55 20.26
C TYR A 199 -27.76 -83.78 20.04
N ASP A 200 -28.37 -84.93 19.83
CA ASP A 200 -27.71 -86.18 19.44
C ASP A 200 -27.54 -86.23 17.90
N PRO A 201 -26.33 -86.46 17.38
CA PRO A 201 -26.03 -86.31 15.96
C PRO A 201 -26.64 -87.37 15.04
N LEU A 202 -27.05 -88.54 15.57
CA LEU A 202 -27.63 -89.62 14.76
C LEU A 202 -29.15 -89.55 14.73
N THR A 203 -29.77 -88.94 15.73
CA THR A 203 -31.23 -88.91 15.89
C THR A 203 -31.85 -87.51 15.75
N ASN A 204 -31.03 -86.45 15.79
CA ASN A 204 -31.46 -85.05 15.75
C ASN A 204 -32.46 -84.68 16.89
N LEU A 205 -32.41 -85.43 18.00
CA LEU A 205 -33.20 -85.20 19.21
C LEU A 205 -32.33 -84.61 20.32
N PHE A 206 -32.93 -84.00 21.33
CA PHE A 206 -32.18 -83.51 22.50
C PHE A 206 -31.37 -84.65 23.14
N ASN A 207 -30.10 -84.41 23.41
CA ASN A 207 -29.28 -85.37 24.12
C ASN A 207 -29.74 -85.47 25.59
N ARG A 208 -29.42 -86.58 26.25
CA ARG A 208 -29.89 -86.88 27.61
C ARG A 208 -29.57 -85.76 28.61
N ARG A 209 -28.38 -85.17 28.52
CA ARG A 209 -27.92 -84.13 29.47
C ARG A 209 -28.70 -82.84 29.27
N ALA A 210 -28.88 -82.41 28.02
CA ALA A 210 -29.65 -81.23 27.67
C ALA A 210 -31.13 -81.38 28.03
N LEU A 211 -31.73 -82.53 27.76
CA LEU A 211 -33.11 -82.85 28.12
C LEU A 211 -33.34 -82.78 29.64
N ILE A 212 -32.44 -83.38 30.44
CA ILE A 212 -32.54 -83.32 31.91
C ILE A 212 -32.43 -81.87 32.41
N ASN A 213 -31.48 -81.09 31.88
CA ASN A 213 -31.32 -79.68 32.27
C ASN A 213 -32.55 -78.84 31.92
N GLN A 214 -33.13 -79.03 30.73
CA GLN A 214 -34.33 -78.32 30.29
C GLN A 214 -35.54 -78.66 31.15
N VAL A 215 -35.75 -79.95 31.45
CA VAL A 215 -36.81 -80.41 32.36
C VAL A 215 -36.62 -79.83 33.77
N HIS A 216 -35.38 -79.76 34.26
CA HIS A 216 -35.09 -79.15 35.56
C HIS A 216 -35.39 -77.64 35.57
N GLN A 217 -35.03 -76.90 34.52
CA GLN A 217 -35.34 -75.48 34.37
C GLN A 217 -36.86 -75.22 34.35
N GLU A 218 -37.61 -76.00 33.59
CA GLU A 218 -39.08 -75.90 33.51
C GLU A 218 -39.76 -76.23 34.84
N LEU A 219 -39.20 -77.17 35.61
CA LEU A 219 -39.68 -77.50 36.96
C LEU A 219 -39.39 -76.37 37.97
N THR A 220 -38.28 -75.64 37.84
CA THR A 220 -37.93 -74.50 38.70
C THR A 220 -38.63 -73.19 38.34
N ASN A 221 -38.98 -72.97 37.06
CA ASN A 221 -39.72 -71.77 36.62
C ASN A 221 -41.24 -71.87 36.90
N LYS A 222 -41.76 -73.06 37.22
CA LYS A 222 -43.17 -73.30 37.57
C LYS A 222 -43.48 -73.28 39.07
N THR A 223 -42.51 -72.92 39.90
CA THR A 223 -42.63 -72.60 41.33
C THR A 223 -42.40 -71.13 41.55
#